data_AF-A0A5K7ZV42-F1
#
_entry.id   AF-A0A5K7ZV42-F1
#
_cell.length_a   1.000
_cell.length_b   1.000
_cell.length_c   1.000
_cell.angle_alpha   90.00
_cell.angle_beta   90.00
_cell.angle_gamma   90.00
#
_symmetry.space_group_name_H-M   'P 1'
#
loop_
_entity.id
_entity.type
_entity.pdbx_description
1 polymer ?
#
loop_
_entity_poly.entity_id
_entity_poly.type
_entity_poly.pdbx_seq_one_letter_code
_entity_poly.pdbx_strand_id
1 'polypeptide(L)'
;MTTVAVLDVVDTDHNAFLSMDEQTALRNLTVESLRDYHYFTAMRVNGRGVAVETITDFTAEVWDNRLVYDFLVPCRVAAKPGKRQQVKVAVYDDSFYTYVAYTAADRTAIDPSKDPMFANREAPAQPGDYQRFAEAVGISKFNGDIQVTGDPQGFRIDTRVEDAVDMAYFHDQIIPQAVVMTFEPK
;
A
#
# COMPACT_ATOMS: atom_id res chain seq x y z
N MET A 1 -24.49 -13.60 -8.04
CA MET A 1 -23.42 -13.00 -8.85
C MET A 1 -22.14 -13.72 -8.50
N THR A 2 -21.57 -14.50 -9.41
CA THR A 2 -20.20 -15.00 -9.29
C THR A 2 -19.28 -13.80 -9.35
N THR A 3 -18.54 -13.52 -8.27
CA THR A 3 -17.48 -12.52 -8.27
C THR A 3 -16.43 -12.99 -9.27
N VAL A 4 -16.32 -12.30 -10.40
CA VAL A 4 -15.25 -12.54 -11.39
C VAL A 4 -14.00 -11.90 -10.79
N ALA A 5 -12.92 -12.66 -10.63
CA ALA A 5 -11.66 -12.08 -10.15
C ALA A 5 -11.10 -11.16 -11.24
N VAL A 6 -10.36 -10.09 -10.87
CA VAL A 6 -9.69 -9.23 -11.84
C VAL A 6 -8.83 -10.05 -12.81
N LEU A 7 -8.22 -11.13 -12.31
CA LEU A 7 -7.45 -12.07 -13.13
C LEU A 7 -8.32 -12.76 -14.20
N ASP A 8 -9.54 -13.20 -13.87
CA ASP A 8 -10.45 -13.85 -14.83
C ASP A 8 -10.94 -12.90 -15.92
N VAL A 9 -10.94 -11.58 -15.66
CA VAL A 9 -11.30 -10.54 -16.65
C VAL A 9 -10.17 -10.30 -17.64
N VAL A 10 -8.92 -10.44 -17.18
CA VAL A 10 -7.73 -9.95 -17.87
C VAL A 10 -6.92 -11.07 -18.52
N ASP A 11 -6.81 -12.24 -17.89
CA ASP A 11 -6.15 -13.44 -18.44
C ASP A 11 -7.14 -14.17 -19.36
N THR A 12 -7.30 -13.65 -20.57
CA THR A 12 -8.37 -14.03 -21.49
C THR A 12 -8.14 -15.38 -22.17
N ASP A 13 -6.88 -15.79 -22.28
CA ASP A 13 -6.50 -17.10 -22.80
C ASP A 13 -6.22 -18.13 -21.68
N HIS A 14 -6.38 -17.71 -20.41
CA HIS A 14 -6.29 -18.52 -19.20
C HIS A 14 -4.95 -19.27 -19.07
N ASN A 15 -3.87 -18.64 -19.51
CA ASN A 15 -2.54 -19.24 -19.52
C ASN A 15 -1.70 -18.83 -18.29
N ALA A 16 -2.22 -17.94 -17.42
CA ALA A 16 -1.55 -17.37 -16.24
C ALA A 16 -0.30 -16.51 -16.54
N PHE A 17 -0.13 -16.07 -17.78
CA PHE A 17 0.91 -15.18 -18.27
C PHE A 17 0.27 -13.97 -18.98
N LEU A 18 0.44 -12.79 -18.40
CA LEU A 18 -0.13 -11.57 -18.99
C LEU A 18 0.67 -11.17 -20.24
N SER A 19 0.06 -11.29 -21.42
CA SER A 19 0.59 -10.72 -22.66
C SER A 19 0.67 -9.18 -22.57
N MET A 20 1.40 -8.53 -23.49
CA MET A 20 1.50 -7.06 -23.49
C MET A 20 0.13 -6.37 -23.60
N ASP A 21 -0.80 -6.95 -24.36
CA ASP A 21 -2.14 -6.39 -24.54
C ASP A 21 -2.97 -6.53 -23.25
N GLU A 22 -2.89 -7.69 -22.58
CA GLU A 22 -3.58 -7.94 -21.30
C GLU A 22 -3.00 -7.08 -20.17
N GLN A 23 -1.68 -6.88 -20.12
CA GLN A 23 -1.05 -5.94 -19.18
C GLN A 23 -1.55 -4.51 -19.39
N THR A 24 -1.78 -4.10 -20.65
CA THR A 24 -2.29 -2.76 -20.98
C THR A 24 -3.75 -2.61 -20.56
N ALA A 25 -4.58 -3.61 -20.85
CA ALA A 25 -5.99 -3.62 -20.41
C ALA A 25 -6.10 -3.60 -18.88
N LEU A 26 -5.29 -4.41 -18.20
CA LEU A 26 -5.21 -4.46 -16.74
C LEU A 26 -4.78 -3.14 -16.14
N ARG A 27 -3.75 -2.50 -16.71
CA ARG A 27 -3.29 -1.18 -16.27
C ARG A 27 -4.44 -0.18 -16.31
N ASN A 28 -5.15 -0.07 -17.43
CA ASN A 28 -6.22 0.92 -17.55
C ASN A 28 -7.33 0.67 -16.53
N LEU A 29 -7.77 -0.60 -16.40
CA LEU A 29 -8.76 -0.99 -15.40
C LEU A 29 -8.30 -0.68 -13.98
N THR A 30 -7.05 -1.04 -13.64
CA THR A 30 -6.50 -0.95 -12.28
C THR A 30 -6.18 0.48 -11.88
N VAL A 31 -5.51 1.23 -12.75
CA VAL A 31 -5.12 2.63 -12.46
C VAL A 31 -6.36 3.48 -12.26
N GLU A 32 -7.39 3.32 -13.10
CA GLU A 32 -8.65 4.05 -12.92
C GLU A 32 -9.36 3.62 -11.64
N SER A 33 -9.49 2.31 -11.39
CA SER A 33 -10.22 1.80 -10.23
C SER A 33 -9.55 2.13 -8.90
N LEU A 34 -8.22 2.04 -8.81
CA LEU A 34 -7.48 2.30 -7.56
C LEU A 34 -7.30 3.79 -7.26
N ARG A 35 -7.43 4.66 -8.27
CA ARG A 35 -7.30 6.11 -8.09
C ARG A 35 -8.32 6.68 -7.11
N ASP A 36 -9.56 6.20 -7.17
CA ASP A 36 -10.64 6.62 -6.27
C ASP A 36 -10.38 6.23 -4.81
N TYR A 37 -9.49 5.26 -4.58
CA TYR A 37 -9.04 4.81 -3.26
C TYR A 37 -7.61 5.28 -2.95
N HIS A 38 -7.11 6.28 -3.67
CA HIS A 38 -5.76 6.85 -3.50
C HIS A 38 -4.64 5.80 -3.54
N TYR A 39 -4.84 4.71 -4.29
CA TYR A 39 -3.93 3.57 -4.35
C TYR A 39 -3.59 3.03 -2.95
N PHE A 40 -4.56 3.10 -2.03
CA PHE A 40 -4.43 2.75 -0.61
C PHE A 40 -3.27 3.45 0.10
N THR A 41 -2.85 4.61 -0.39
CA THR A 41 -1.68 5.35 0.09
C THR A 41 -2.10 6.69 0.65
N ALA A 42 -1.93 6.87 1.95
CA ALA A 42 -2.14 8.14 2.62
C ALA A 42 -0.79 8.80 2.91
N MET A 43 -0.67 10.09 2.58
CA MET A 43 0.60 10.80 2.68
C MET A 43 0.45 12.14 3.39
N ARG A 44 1.43 12.48 4.23
CA ARG A 44 1.59 13.79 4.86
C ARG A 44 2.98 14.35 4.59
N VAL A 45 3.05 15.62 4.20
CA VAL A 45 4.29 16.37 4.06
C VAL A 45 4.29 17.50 5.08
N ASN A 46 5.24 17.47 6.02
CA ASN A 46 5.32 18.40 7.15
C ASN A 46 3.98 18.54 7.91
N GLY A 47 3.31 17.40 8.16
CA GLY A 47 2.03 17.31 8.85
C GLY A 47 0.78 17.61 8.00
N ARG A 48 0.94 18.15 6.78
CA ARG A 48 -0.19 18.44 5.88
C ARG A 48 -0.48 17.25 4.98
N GLY A 49 -1.75 16.86 4.88
CA GLY A 49 -2.19 15.82 3.94
C GLY A 49 -1.86 16.18 2.50
N VAL A 50 -1.40 15.20 1.73
CA VAL A 50 -1.14 15.30 0.30
C VAL A 50 -1.92 14.19 -0.39
N ALA A 51 -2.79 14.57 -1.31
CA ALA A 51 -3.57 13.62 -2.09
C ALA A 51 -2.66 12.84 -3.05
N VAL A 52 -2.86 11.53 -3.12
CA VAL A 52 -2.22 10.67 -4.12
C VAL A 52 -3.18 10.54 -5.30
N GLU A 53 -2.89 11.25 -6.38
CA GLU A 53 -3.77 11.33 -7.55
C GLU A 53 -3.28 10.49 -8.73
N THR A 54 -1.97 10.22 -8.79
CA THR A 54 -1.31 9.55 -9.91
C THR A 54 -0.24 8.60 -9.42
N ILE A 55 0.04 7.60 -10.27
CA ILE A 55 1.17 6.68 -10.13
C ILE A 55 1.96 6.66 -11.44
N THR A 56 3.25 6.31 -11.36
CA THR A 56 4.13 6.11 -12.52
C THR A 56 4.76 4.72 -12.48
N ASP A 57 5.43 4.35 -13.57
CA ASP A 57 6.25 3.14 -13.65
C ASP A 57 5.48 1.83 -13.33
N PHE A 58 4.17 1.85 -13.51
CA PHE A 58 3.34 0.70 -13.13
C PHE A 58 3.71 -0.54 -13.95
N THR A 59 3.78 -1.69 -13.30
CA THR A 59 3.85 -3.01 -13.95
C THR A 59 2.90 -3.96 -13.21
N ALA A 60 2.48 -5.01 -13.90
CA ALA A 60 1.64 -6.04 -13.33
C ALA A 60 2.13 -7.41 -13.77
N GLU A 61 2.21 -8.35 -12.84
CA GLU A 61 2.57 -9.73 -13.11
C GLU A 61 1.67 -10.69 -12.32
N VAL A 62 1.50 -11.89 -12.85
CA VAL A 62 0.92 -13.00 -12.10
C VAL A 62 2.08 -13.78 -11.49
N TRP A 63 2.10 -13.89 -10.17
CA TRP A 63 3.12 -14.63 -9.43
C TRP A 63 2.47 -15.46 -8.34
N ASP A 64 2.69 -16.78 -8.36
CA ASP A 64 2.13 -17.73 -7.37
C ASP A 64 0.60 -17.59 -7.22
N ASN A 65 -0.12 -17.53 -8.35
CA ASN A 65 -1.58 -17.29 -8.42
C ASN A 65 -2.05 -15.98 -7.76
N ARG A 66 -1.16 -15.00 -7.64
CA ARG A 66 -1.47 -13.64 -7.16
C ARG A 66 -1.21 -12.64 -8.25
N LEU A 67 -2.04 -11.60 -8.26
CA LEU A 67 -1.79 -10.43 -9.08
C LEU A 67 -0.92 -9.45 -8.30
N VAL A 68 0.28 -9.20 -8.79
CA VAL A 68 1.26 -8.30 -8.18
C VAL A 68 1.31 -7.02 -8.99
N TYR A 69 1.06 -5.90 -8.33
CA TYR A 69 1.25 -4.57 -8.90
C TYR A 69 2.51 -3.95 -8.32
N ASP A 70 3.35 -3.42 -9.21
CA ASP A 70 4.47 -2.54 -8.86
C ASP A 70 4.18 -1.17 -9.45
N PHE A 71 4.36 -0.09 -8.68
CA PHE A 71 4.20 1.27 -9.16
C PHE A 71 4.89 2.27 -8.23
N LEU A 72 5.17 3.46 -8.76
CA LEU A 72 5.70 4.58 -8.01
C LEU A 72 4.60 5.61 -7.71
N VAL A 73 4.50 6.04 -6.45
CA VAL A 73 3.69 7.20 -6.05
C VAL A 73 4.58 8.46 -6.06
N PRO A 74 4.37 9.43 -6.97
CA PRO A 74 5.21 10.61 -7.01
C PRO A 74 4.95 11.55 -5.82
N CYS A 75 5.98 11.83 -5.02
CA CYS A 75 5.93 12.82 -3.94
C CYS A 75 7.06 13.84 -4.07
N ARG A 76 6.74 15.03 -4.59
CA ARG A 76 7.73 16.11 -4.76
C ARG A 76 7.73 17.01 -3.53
N VAL A 77 8.86 17.06 -2.83
CA VAL A 77 9.05 17.94 -1.68
C VAL A 77 10.27 18.83 -1.90
N ALA A 78 10.04 20.13 -2.03
CA ALA A 78 11.12 21.09 -2.26
C ALA A 78 12.02 21.20 -1.02
N ALA A 79 13.30 20.87 -1.17
CA ALA A 79 14.34 21.03 -0.16
C ALA A 79 14.47 22.50 0.29
N LYS A 80 14.52 22.74 1.61
CA LYS A 80 14.72 24.07 2.20
C LYS A 80 16.01 24.09 3.03
N PRO A 81 17.03 24.86 2.64
CA PRO A 81 18.29 24.95 3.38
C PRO A 81 18.07 25.29 4.87
N GLY A 82 18.73 24.54 5.76
CA GLY A 82 18.63 24.70 7.21
C GLY A 82 17.25 24.41 7.81
N LYS A 83 16.36 23.71 7.08
CA LYS A 83 15.05 23.29 7.58
C LYS A 83 14.86 21.79 7.38
N ARG A 84 14.69 21.08 8.48
CA ARG A 84 14.23 19.69 8.47
C ARG A 84 12.82 19.60 7.87
N GLN A 85 12.63 18.65 6.98
CA GLN A 85 11.37 18.32 6.35
C GLN A 85 11.00 16.87 6.66
N GLN A 86 9.71 16.58 6.60
CA GLN A 86 9.16 15.25 6.88
C GLN A 86 8.20 14.83 5.78
N VAL A 87 8.34 13.58 5.34
CA VAL A 87 7.33 12.83 4.61
C VAL A 87 6.91 11.66 5.49
N LYS A 88 5.61 11.51 5.66
CA LYS A 88 4.99 10.38 6.36
C LYS A 88 4.03 9.71 5.39
N VAL A 89 4.14 8.39 5.24
CA VAL A 89 3.31 7.59 4.34
C VAL A 89 2.72 6.44 5.16
N ALA A 90 1.41 6.24 5.08
CA ALA A 90 0.71 5.08 5.61
C ALA A 90 0.00 4.37 4.46
N VAL A 91 -0.26 3.07 4.62
CA VAL A 91 -1.10 2.31 3.69
C VAL A 91 -2.32 1.77 4.40
N TYR A 92 -3.50 2.03 3.85
CA TYR A 92 -4.79 1.54 4.35
C TYR A 92 -5.90 1.78 3.32
N ASP A 93 -6.99 1.06 3.49
CA ASP A 93 -8.26 1.30 2.81
C ASP A 93 -9.23 1.94 3.82
N ASP A 94 -9.61 3.20 3.59
CA ASP A 94 -10.52 3.94 4.46
C ASP A 94 -11.99 3.51 4.30
N SER A 95 -12.32 2.80 3.22
CA SER A 95 -13.62 2.17 3.01
C SER A 95 -13.81 0.89 3.82
N PHE A 96 -12.73 0.36 4.42
CA PHE A 96 -12.73 -0.85 5.24
C PHE A 96 -13.09 -2.14 4.48
N TYR A 97 -12.98 -2.12 3.15
CA TYR A 97 -13.27 -3.27 2.29
C TYR A 97 -12.05 -4.18 2.08
N THR A 98 -10.86 -3.59 2.05
CA THR A 98 -9.59 -4.24 1.74
C THR A 98 -8.63 -4.15 2.92
N TYR A 99 -8.04 -5.28 3.31
CA TYR A 99 -6.92 -5.27 4.24
C TYR A 99 -5.63 -4.90 3.51
N VAL A 100 -4.97 -3.82 3.93
CA VAL A 100 -3.69 -3.35 3.38
C VAL A 100 -2.71 -3.15 4.51
N ALA A 101 -1.50 -3.70 4.37
CA ALA A 101 -0.46 -3.58 5.38
C ALA A 101 0.93 -3.59 4.73
N TYR A 102 1.90 -3.04 5.45
CA TYR A 102 3.30 -3.25 5.13
C TYR A 102 3.71 -4.70 5.40
N THR A 103 4.59 -5.22 4.56
CA THR A 103 5.10 -6.60 4.63
C THR A 103 6.60 -6.59 4.35
N ALA A 104 7.31 -7.64 4.75
CA ALA A 104 8.72 -7.81 4.44
C ALA A 104 8.95 -7.87 2.92
N ALA A 105 10.13 -7.43 2.47
CA ALA A 105 10.47 -7.38 1.05
C ALA A 105 10.59 -8.75 0.38
N ASP A 106 10.56 -9.85 1.15
CA ASP A 106 10.73 -11.22 0.67
C ASP A 106 9.50 -11.76 -0.10
N ARG A 107 8.50 -10.91 -0.37
CA ARG A 107 7.23 -11.26 -1.04
C ARG A 107 6.55 -12.46 -0.38
N THR A 108 6.76 -12.68 0.93
CA THR A 108 6.12 -13.78 1.63
C THR A 108 4.61 -13.66 1.50
N ALA A 109 4.02 -14.75 1.00
CA ALA A 109 2.59 -14.89 0.83
C ALA A 109 1.83 -14.67 2.14
N ILE A 110 0.88 -13.74 2.12
CA ILE A 110 -0.18 -13.70 3.12
C ILE A 110 -1.18 -14.79 2.75
N ASP A 111 -1.45 -15.71 3.67
CA ASP A 111 -2.48 -16.74 3.51
C ASP A 111 -3.74 -16.33 4.27
N PRO A 112 -4.73 -15.70 3.60
CA PRO A 112 -5.93 -15.20 4.26
C PRO A 112 -6.82 -16.32 4.81
N SER A 113 -6.64 -17.57 4.38
CA SER A 113 -7.44 -18.70 4.87
C SER A 113 -7.19 -19.04 6.34
N LYS A 114 -6.10 -18.54 6.92
CA LYS A 114 -5.78 -18.67 8.34
C LYS A 114 -6.71 -17.87 9.25
N ASP A 115 -7.39 -16.85 8.73
CA ASP A 115 -8.52 -16.21 9.42
C ASP A 115 -9.85 -16.65 8.77
N PRO A 116 -10.57 -17.64 9.35
CA PRO A 116 -11.83 -18.11 8.79
C PRO A 116 -12.94 -17.05 8.85
N MET A 117 -12.83 -16.02 9.67
CA MET A 117 -13.81 -14.92 9.71
C MET A 117 -13.58 -13.93 8.57
N PHE A 118 -12.34 -13.75 8.10
CA PHE A 118 -12.05 -12.91 6.93
C PHE A 118 -12.71 -13.45 5.65
N ALA A 119 -12.87 -14.77 5.54
CA ALA A 119 -13.54 -15.42 4.43
C ALA A 119 -15.09 -15.39 4.52
N ASN A 120 -15.66 -14.99 5.66
CA ASN A 120 -17.11 -15.00 5.85
C ASN A 120 -17.76 -13.74 5.28
N ARG A 121 -18.27 -13.85 4.04
CA ARG A 121 -18.96 -12.76 3.31
C ARG A 121 -20.22 -12.24 4.00
N GLU A 122 -20.78 -12.98 4.95
CA GLU A 122 -22.00 -12.60 5.68
C GLU A 122 -21.69 -11.95 7.04
N ALA A 123 -20.44 -12.03 7.52
CA ALA A 123 -20.04 -11.40 8.76
C ALA A 123 -19.82 -9.89 8.53
N PRO A 124 -20.40 -9.01 9.36
CA PRO A 124 -20.10 -7.59 9.29
C PRO A 124 -18.66 -7.35 9.73
N ALA A 125 -17.89 -6.62 8.93
CA ALA A 125 -16.54 -6.24 9.27
C ALA A 125 -16.54 -5.31 10.51
N GLN A 126 -15.68 -5.58 11.48
CA GLN A 126 -15.46 -4.78 12.68
C GLN A 126 -14.00 -4.36 12.77
N PRO A 127 -13.66 -3.19 13.36
CA PRO A 127 -12.27 -2.73 13.52
C PRO A 127 -11.32 -3.78 14.12
N GLY A 128 -11.81 -4.55 15.11
CA GLY A 128 -11.04 -5.63 15.73
C GLY A 128 -10.68 -6.78 14.77
N ASP A 129 -11.37 -6.90 13.63
CA ASP A 129 -11.10 -7.91 12.61
C ASP A 129 -9.74 -7.69 11.95
N TYR A 130 -9.26 -6.44 11.82
CA TYR A 130 -7.95 -6.16 11.23
C TYR A 130 -6.83 -6.69 12.12
N GLN A 131 -6.93 -6.45 13.43
CA GLN A 131 -5.96 -6.97 14.38
C GLN A 131 -5.99 -8.50 14.43
N ARG A 132 -7.18 -9.09 14.53
CA ARG A 132 -7.35 -10.55 14.49
C ARG A 132 -6.76 -11.15 13.22
N PHE A 133 -7.07 -10.56 12.06
CA PHE A 133 -6.57 -11.02 10.77
C PHE A 133 -5.04 -10.98 10.75
N ALA A 134 -4.44 -9.84 11.09
CA ALA A 134 -2.99 -9.66 11.13
C ALA A 134 -2.31 -10.73 11.99
N GLU A 135 -2.85 -10.99 13.19
CA GLU A 135 -2.35 -12.03 14.10
C GLU A 135 -2.50 -13.43 13.51
N ALA A 136 -3.65 -13.76 12.92
CA ALA A 136 -3.93 -15.07 12.35
C ALA A 136 -3.07 -15.40 11.14
N VAL A 137 -2.82 -14.41 10.27
CA VAL A 137 -2.01 -14.60 9.05
C VAL A 137 -0.51 -14.37 9.28
N GLY A 138 -0.12 -13.94 10.49
CA GLY A 138 1.27 -13.70 10.87
C GLY A 138 1.86 -12.41 10.29
N ILE A 139 1.02 -11.42 9.96
CA ILE A 139 1.49 -10.08 9.58
C ILE A 139 1.90 -9.36 10.86
N SER A 140 3.20 -9.35 11.13
CA SER A 140 3.79 -8.52 12.17
C SER A 140 3.90 -7.07 11.72
N LYS A 141 3.95 -6.15 12.70
CA LYS A 141 4.35 -4.76 12.47
C LYS A 141 5.62 -4.70 11.63
N PHE A 142 5.60 -3.90 10.57
CA PHE A 142 6.76 -3.76 9.70
C PHE A 142 7.93 -3.17 10.49
N ASN A 143 9.05 -3.87 10.45
CA ASN A 143 10.31 -3.52 11.10
C ASN A 143 11.50 -3.54 10.12
N GLY A 144 11.21 -3.60 8.82
CA GLY A 144 12.22 -3.63 7.77
C GLY A 144 12.86 -2.28 7.51
N ASP A 145 13.97 -2.31 6.79
CA ASP A 145 14.70 -1.10 6.41
C ASP A 145 13.97 -0.34 5.31
N ILE A 146 13.82 0.97 5.52
CA ILE A 146 13.29 1.88 4.51
C ILE A 146 14.45 2.24 3.57
N GLN A 147 14.42 1.67 2.36
CA GLN A 147 15.44 1.91 1.36
C GLN A 147 15.34 3.34 0.83
N VAL A 148 16.46 4.06 0.89
CA VAL A 148 16.61 5.40 0.32
C VAL A 148 17.57 5.31 -0.86
N THR A 149 17.08 5.63 -2.05
CA THR A 149 17.86 5.61 -3.30
C THR A 149 18.15 7.04 -3.79
N GLY A 150 19.10 7.18 -4.72
CA GLY A 150 19.51 8.48 -5.28
C GLY A 150 20.79 9.04 -4.67
N ASP A 151 20.84 10.36 -4.43
CA ASP A 151 21.98 11.04 -3.79
C ASP A 151 21.66 11.43 -2.33
N PRO A 152 21.82 10.48 -1.37
CA PRO A 152 21.59 10.78 0.04
C PRO A 152 22.71 11.63 0.66
N GLN A 153 23.85 11.81 -0.01
CA GLN A 153 25.01 12.47 0.61
C GLN A 153 24.77 13.95 0.85
N GLY A 154 24.00 14.60 -0.03
CA GLY A 154 23.57 16.01 0.10
C GLY A 154 22.57 16.29 1.24
N PHE A 155 22.10 15.25 1.93
CA PHE A 155 21.08 15.37 2.97
C PHE A 155 21.50 14.68 4.27
N ARG A 156 20.99 15.17 5.39
CA ARG A 156 20.90 14.42 6.65
C ARG A 156 19.53 13.74 6.65
N ILE A 157 19.51 12.42 6.52
CA ILE A 157 18.29 11.61 6.38
C ILE A 157 18.14 10.70 7.60
N ASP A 158 16.91 10.60 8.10
CA ASP A 158 16.51 9.70 9.18
C ASP A 158 15.18 9.06 8.78
N THR A 159 15.09 7.73 8.87
CA THR A 159 13.91 6.95 8.51
C THR A 159 13.48 6.08 9.69
N ARG A 160 12.17 5.91 9.86
CA ARG A 160 11.60 5.04 10.89
C ARG A 160 10.19 4.63 10.54
N VAL A 161 9.69 3.64 11.27
CA VAL A 161 8.28 3.22 11.24
C VAL A 161 7.66 3.62 12.59
N GLU A 162 6.47 4.22 12.56
CA GLU A 162 5.72 4.58 13.78
C GLU A 162 4.22 4.29 13.62
N ASP A 163 3.52 4.11 14.73
CA ASP A 163 2.06 4.13 14.73
C ASP A 163 1.60 5.59 14.55
N ALA A 164 0.88 5.88 13.47
CA ALA A 164 0.51 7.23 13.08
C ALA A 164 -0.87 7.61 13.61
N VAL A 165 -0.95 7.99 14.89
CA VAL A 165 -2.20 8.45 15.54
C VAL A 165 -2.82 9.64 14.78
N ASP A 166 -2.00 10.50 14.21
CA ASP A 166 -2.43 11.63 13.37
C ASP A 166 -3.00 11.21 12.00
N MET A 167 -2.95 9.92 11.68
CA MET A 167 -3.50 9.32 10.47
C MET A 167 -4.52 8.22 10.81
N ALA A 168 -5.09 8.23 12.02
CA ALA A 168 -6.14 7.30 12.37
C ALA A 168 -7.32 7.42 11.39
N TYR A 169 -7.92 6.28 11.08
CA TYR A 169 -9.04 6.18 10.15
C TYR A 169 -10.17 5.35 10.76
N PHE A 170 -11.29 5.27 10.04
CA PHE A 170 -12.51 4.60 10.50
C PHE A 170 -12.95 5.11 11.88
N HIS A 171 -13.30 6.41 11.94
CA HIS A 171 -13.73 7.10 13.18
C HIS A 171 -12.70 7.00 14.32
N ASP A 172 -11.41 7.14 14.00
CA ASP A 172 -10.27 7.07 14.92
C ASP A 172 -10.08 5.71 15.62
N GLN A 173 -10.73 4.66 15.13
CA GLN A 173 -10.67 3.33 15.75
C GLN A 173 -9.46 2.53 15.29
N ILE A 174 -8.86 2.91 14.16
CA ILE A 174 -7.73 2.18 13.58
C ILE A 174 -6.56 3.13 13.38
N ILE A 175 -5.44 2.80 14.02
CA ILE A 175 -4.19 3.56 13.93
C ILE A 175 -3.29 2.80 12.95
N PRO A 176 -3.03 3.34 11.75
CA PRO A 176 -2.16 2.68 10.79
C PRO A 176 -0.70 2.82 11.20
N GLN A 177 0.13 1.91 10.70
CA GLN A 177 1.58 2.15 10.68
C GLN A 177 1.92 3.14 9.56
N ALA A 178 2.92 3.97 9.81
CA ALA A 178 3.46 4.86 8.80
C ALA A 178 4.98 4.76 8.72
N VAL A 179 5.48 4.75 7.48
CA VAL A 179 6.87 5.03 7.15
C VAL A 179 7.09 6.54 7.25
N VAL A 180 8.04 6.96 8.07
CA VAL A 180 8.43 8.35 8.26
C VAL A 180 9.85 8.54 7.77
N MET A 181 10.02 9.42 6.80
CA MET A 181 11.30 9.93 6.37
C MET A 181 11.42 11.39 6.77
N THR A 182 12.50 11.73 7.44
CA THR A 182 12.89 13.13 7.63
C THR A 182 14.21 13.40 6.92
N PHE A 183 14.32 14.59 6.33
CA PHE A 183 15.49 14.98 5.58
C PHE A 183 15.77 16.48 5.76
N GLU A 184 17.04 16.83 5.72
CA GLU A 184 17.52 18.22 5.79
C GLU A 184 18.72 18.38 4.85
N PRO A 185 18.75 19.39 3.96
CA PRO A 185 19.93 19.65 3.14
C PRO A 185 21.15 19.97 4.01
N LYS A 186 22.31 19.40 3.66
CA LYS A 186 23.58 19.72 4.32
C LYS A 186 24.18 21.03 3.82
#